data_AF-X1BS16-F1
#
_entry.id   AF-X1BS16-F1
#
_cell.length_a   1.000
_cell.length_b   1.000
_cell.length_c   1.000
_cell.angle_alpha   90.00
_cell.angle_beta   90.00
_cell.angle_gamma   90.00
#
_symmetry.space_group_name_H-M   'P 1'
#
loop_
_entity.id
_entity.type
_entity.pdbx_description
1 polymer ?
#
loop_
_entity_poly.entity_id
_entity_poly.type
_entity_poly.pdbx_seq_one_letter_code
_entity_poly.pdbx_strand_id
1 'polypeptide(L)'
;MLTLTAPDQPVVQGESFRLSGELRRADNNALLSGETITAVFNETSLGSDTTMGGTYNIDGVINEVGTYTITVNFAGSTREGLVLGPSQFIRNVGVIMEDLRTLGIIGAASLGLILVKMGLS
;
A
#
# COMPACT_ATOMS: atom_id res chain seq x y z
N MET A 1 -12.06 7.03 7.82
CA MET A 1 -11.60 5.64 7.84
C MET A 1 -11.21 5.25 6.45
N LEU A 2 -9.98 4.80 6.29
CA LEU A 2 -9.45 4.25 5.05
C LEU A 2 -9.53 2.71 5.11
N THR A 3 -9.92 2.07 4.03
CA THR A 3 -9.81 0.62 3.85
C THR A 3 -8.87 0.32 2.70
N LEU A 4 -8.11 -0.77 2.78
CA LEU A 4 -7.19 -1.19 1.72
C LEU A 4 -7.39 -2.66 1.39
N THR A 5 -7.56 -2.93 0.11
CA THR A 5 -7.37 -4.22 -0.53
C THR A 5 -6.08 -4.15 -1.33
N ALA A 6 -5.12 -4.99 -0.93
CA ALA A 6 -3.86 -5.15 -1.64
C ALA A 6 -3.74 -6.62 -2.11
N PRO A 7 -2.81 -6.94 -3.02
CA PRO A 7 -2.61 -8.31 -3.49
C PRO A 7 -2.44 -9.31 -2.33
N ASP A 8 -3.19 -10.41 -2.38
CA ASP A 8 -3.12 -11.52 -1.42
C ASP A 8 -1.98 -12.50 -1.74
N GLN A 9 -1.40 -12.37 -2.93
CA GLN A 9 -0.21 -13.08 -3.35
C GLN A 9 0.96 -12.09 -3.52
N PRO A 10 2.21 -12.56 -3.41
CA PRO A 10 3.35 -11.74 -3.79
C PRO A 10 3.21 -11.22 -5.22
N VAL A 11 3.59 -9.97 -5.43
CA VAL A 11 3.63 -9.35 -6.76
C VAL A 11 4.96 -9.66 -7.44
N VAL A 12 5.03 -9.53 -8.76
CA VAL A 12 6.28 -9.75 -9.49
C VAL A 12 7.06 -8.44 -9.57
N GLN A 13 8.37 -8.52 -9.38
CA GLN A 13 9.25 -7.35 -9.53
C GLN A 13 9.08 -6.72 -10.91
N GLY A 14 8.95 -5.39 -10.97
CA GLY A 14 8.77 -4.65 -12.21
C GLY A 14 7.38 -4.79 -12.87
N GLU A 15 6.50 -5.66 -12.37
CA GLU A 15 5.10 -5.70 -12.81
C GLU A 15 4.25 -4.70 -12.01
N SER A 16 3.28 -4.09 -12.70
CA SER A 16 2.26 -3.28 -12.03
C SER A 16 1.32 -4.15 -11.23
N PHE A 17 1.05 -3.73 -9.99
CA PHE A 17 -0.01 -4.28 -9.15
C PHE A 17 -0.97 -3.17 -8.73
N ARG A 18 -2.19 -3.54 -8.40
CA ARG A 18 -3.23 -2.59 -8.01
C ARG A 18 -3.52 -2.65 -6.51
N LEU A 19 -3.52 -1.48 -5.90
CA LEU A 19 -4.10 -1.22 -4.59
C LEU A 19 -5.48 -0.62 -4.80
N SER A 20 -6.49 -1.09 -4.09
CA SER A 20 -7.83 -0.52 -4.13
C SER A 20 -8.42 -0.38 -2.74
N GLY A 21 -9.44 0.44 -2.59
CA GLY A 21 -10.08 0.61 -1.30
C GLY A 21 -11.15 1.66 -1.30
N GLU A 22 -11.63 1.97 -0.10
CA GLU A 22 -12.66 2.97 0.13
C GLU A 22 -12.20 3.99 1.17
N LEU A 23 -12.60 5.24 0.96
CA LEU A 23 -12.54 6.29 1.97
C LEU A 23 -13.96 6.55 2.49
N ARG A 24 -14.13 6.37 3.79
CA ARG A 24 -15.39 6.58 4.50
C ARG A 24 -15.24 7.58 5.62
N ARG A 25 -16.28 8.34 5.92
CA ARG A 25 -16.34 9.16 7.13
C ARG A 25 -16.36 8.26 8.37
N ALA A 26 -15.65 8.66 9.41
CA ALA A 26 -15.58 7.88 10.65
C ALA A 26 -16.86 8.00 11.50
N ASP A 27 -17.59 9.11 11.37
CA ASP A 27 -18.77 9.41 12.20
C ASP A 27 -20.05 8.74 11.71
N ASN A 28 -20.24 8.62 10.38
CA ASN A 28 -21.47 8.11 9.79
C ASN A 28 -21.26 7.05 8.70
N ASN A 29 -20.02 6.60 8.49
CA ASN A 29 -19.64 5.59 7.51
C ASN A 29 -19.96 5.92 6.03
N ALA A 30 -20.32 7.18 5.73
CA ALA A 30 -20.61 7.62 4.38
C ALA A 30 -19.33 7.66 3.52
N LEU A 31 -19.46 7.30 2.24
CA LEU A 31 -18.37 7.34 1.26
C LEU A 31 -17.96 8.79 0.97
N LEU A 32 -16.64 9.04 0.91
CA LEU A 32 -16.06 10.37 0.69
C LEU A 32 -15.44 10.46 -0.69
N SER A 33 -16.07 11.20 -1.59
CA SER A 33 -15.59 11.43 -2.96
C SER A 33 -14.86 12.77 -3.10
N GLY A 34 -13.87 12.82 -3.98
CA GLY A 34 -13.08 13.99 -4.31
C GLY A 34 -11.88 14.22 -3.41
N GLU A 35 -11.50 13.21 -2.61
CA GLU A 35 -10.35 13.29 -1.71
C GLU A 35 -9.16 12.54 -2.30
N THR A 36 -7.95 13.08 -2.13
CA THR A 36 -6.73 12.45 -2.63
C THR A 36 -6.20 11.42 -1.63
N ILE A 37 -5.93 10.22 -2.15
CA ILE A 37 -5.29 9.12 -1.45
C ILE A 37 -3.90 8.91 -2.04
N THR A 38 -2.88 8.76 -1.21
CA THR A 38 -1.52 8.47 -1.65
C THR A 38 -1.04 7.12 -1.11
N ALA A 39 -0.19 6.43 -1.85
CA ALA A 39 0.44 5.19 -1.41
C ALA A 39 1.96 5.32 -1.50
N VAL A 40 2.65 4.80 -0.48
CA VAL A 40 4.11 4.74 -0.42
C VAL A 40 4.55 3.35 0.03
N PHE A 41 5.76 2.95 -0.36
CA PHE A 41 6.48 1.81 0.23
C PHE A 41 7.81 2.31 0.77
N ASN A 42 8.16 2.02 2.03
CA ASN A 42 9.41 2.49 2.65
C ASN A 42 9.72 3.98 2.32
N GLU A 43 8.72 4.86 2.48
CA GLU A 43 8.78 6.31 2.16
C GLU A 43 8.92 6.68 0.68
N THR A 44 9.04 5.71 -0.22
CA THR A 44 9.05 5.91 -1.68
C THR A 44 7.63 5.93 -2.22
N SER A 45 7.31 6.92 -3.06
CA SER A 45 5.97 7.04 -3.68
C SER A 45 5.67 5.85 -4.61
N LEU A 46 4.51 5.20 -4.38
CA LEU A 46 3.90 4.28 -5.35
C LEU A 46 2.99 5.04 -6.32
N GLY A 47 2.23 6.01 -5.81
CA GLY A 47 1.27 6.76 -6.60
C GLY A 47 0.18 7.40 -5.76
N SER A 48 -0.82 7.96 -6.43
CA SER A 48 -1.99 8.56 -5.80
C SER A 48 -3.21 8.44 -6.70
N ASP A 49 -4.40 8.48 -6.09
CA ASP A 49 -5.68 8.55 -6.79
C ASP A 49 -6.64 9.47 -6.05
N THR A 50 -7.65 9.98 -6.74
CA THR A 50 -8.73 10.79 -6.16
C THR A 50 -10.00 9.97 -6.08
N THR A 51 -10.63 9.95 -4.91
CA THR A 51 -11.77 9.08 -4.67
C THR A 51 -12.96 9.40 -5.58
N MET A 52 -13.44 8.41 -6.31
CA MET A 52 -14.65 8.47 -7.14
C MET A 52 -15.75 7.62 -6.50
N GLY A 53 -16.85 8.25 -6.08
CA GLY A 53 -17.88 7.57 -5.29
C GLY A 53 -17.36 7.01 -3.96
N GLY A 54 -16.25 7.55 -3.45
CA GLY A 54 -15.56 7.05 -2.25
C GLY A 54 -14.61 5.88 -2.46
N THR A 55 -14.45 5.39 -3.69
CA THR A 55 -13.48 4.34 -4.03
C THR A 55 -12.21 4.93 -4.62
N TYR A 56 -11.08 4.27 -4.44
CA TYR A 56 -9.81 4.64 -5.06
C TYR A 56 -9.08 3.41 -5.62
N ASN A 57 -8.22 3.63 -6.62
CA ASN A 57 -7.38 2.64 -7.29
C ASN A 57 -6.01 3.24 -7.57
N ILE A 58 -4.96 2.68 -6.96
CA ILE A 58 -3.58 3.12 -7.15
C ILE A 58 -2.79 1.96 -7.75
N ASP A 59 -2.28 2.15 -8.96
CA ASP A 59 -1.32 1.22 -9.56
C ASP A 59 0.08 1.54 -9.03
N GLY A 60 0.81 0.50 -8.62
CA GLY A 60 2.16 0.59 -8.10
C GLY A 60 3.08 -0.42 -8.77
N VAL A 61 4.38 -0.12 -8.77
CA VAL A 61 5.44 -1.01 -9.26
C VAL A 61 6.57 -0.99 -8.24
N ILE A 62 7.12 -2.16 -7.92
CA ILE A 62 8.32 -2.29 -7.09
C ILE A 62 9.33 -3.12 -7.89
N ASN A 63 10.54 -2.58 -8.08
CA ASN A 63 11.55 -3.16 -8.97
C ASN A 63 12.52 -4.12 -8.29
N GLU A 64 12.43 -4.24 -6.97
CA GLU A 64 13.33 -5.05 -6.16
C GLU A 64 12.56 -6.15 -5.43
N VAL A 65 13.17 -7.32 -5.28
CA VAL A 65 12.60 -8.42 -4.49
C VAL A 65 12.67 -8.13 -3.00
N GLY A 66 11.64 -8.53 -2.27
CA GLY A 66 11.62 -8.37 -0.82
C GLY A 66 10.22 -8.35 -0.25
N THR A 67 10.14 -8.03 1.04
CA THR A 67 8.86 -7.71 1.70
C THR A 67 8.84 -6.22 1.99
N TYR A 68 7.83 -5.53 1.47
CA TYR A 68 7.69 -4.09 1.59
C TYR A 68 6.48 -3.73 2.44
N THR A 69 6.66 -2.73 3.29
CA THR A 69 5.56 -2.13 4.03
C THR A 69 4.94 -1.05 3.16
N ILE A 70 3.71 -1.28 2.72
CA ILE A 70 2.91 -0.30 2.00
C ILE A 70 2.08 0.50 3.00
N THR A 71 2.17 1.82 2.91
CA THR A 71 1.35 2.75 3.67
C THR A 71 0.47 3.53 2.70
N VAL A 72 -0.84 3.45 2.89
CA VAL A 72 -1.82 4.27 2.16
C VAL A 72 -2.32 5.36 3.09
N ASN A 73 -2.35 6.60 2.60
CA ASN A 73 -2.55 7.80 3.38
C ASN A 73 -3.70 8.63 2.82
N PHE A 74 -4.52 9.12 3.74
CA PHE A 74 -5.42 10.24 3.55
C PHE A 74 -4.95 11.36 4.48
N ALA A 75 -4.59 12.52 3.93
CA ALA A 75 -4.01 13.63 4.70
C ALA A 75 -5.04 14.37 5.58
N GLY A 76 -6.33 14.08 5.42
CA GLY A 76 -7.42 14.87 5.98
C GLY A 76 -8.06 15.76 4.93
N SER A 77 -9.20 16.35 5.27
CA SER A 77 -9.94 17.27 4.40
C SER A 77 -10.15 18.60 5.11
N THR A 78 -10.03 19.68 4.36
CA THR A 78 -10.29 21.07 4.80
C THR A 78 -11.34 21.74 3.92
N ARG A 79 -12.14 20.95 3.21
CA ARG A 79 -13.23 21.46 2.37
C ARG A 79 -14.25 22.19 3.23
N GLU A 80 -14.88 23.21 2.66
CA GLU A 80 -15.90 24.00 3.36
C GLU A 80 -17.02 23.07 3.86
N GLY A 81 -17.32 23.13 5.17
CA GLY A 81 -18.30 22.26 5.81
C GLY A 81 -17.85 20.83 6.10
N LEU A 82 -16.58 20.47 5.82
CA LEU A 82 -16.02 19.15 6.07
C LEU A 82 -14.56 19.25 6.55
N VAL A 83 -14.37 19.16 7.86
CA VAL A 83 -13.04 19.09 8.49
C VAL A 83 -12.80 17.67 8.99
N LEU A 84 -11.85 16.98 8.38
CA LEU A 84 -11.49 15.61 8.72
C LEU A 84 -9.99 15.51 9.00
N GLY A 85 -9.63 14.79 10.06
CA GLY A 85 -8.24 14.47 10.36
C GLY A 85 -7.65 13.42 9.41
N PRO A 86 -6.31 13.24 9.44
CA PRO A 86 -5.63 12.26 8.63
C PRO A 86 -6.02 10.82 9.02
N SER A 87 -5.85 9.89 8.08
CA SER A 87 -6.06 8.46 8.28
C SER A 87 -5.06 7.66 7.45
N GLN A 88 -4.60 6.52 7.97
CA GLN A 88 -3.65 5.65 7.30
C GLN A 88 -4.09 4.19 7.37
N PHE A 89 -3.64 3.41 6.39
CA PHE A 89 -3.71 1.96 6.39
C PHE A 89 -2.33 1.40 6.03
N ILE A 90 -1.89 0.36 6.74
CA ILE A 90 -0.56 -0.25 6.55
C ILE A 90 -0.71 -1.74 6.26
N ARG A 91 0.00 -2.24 5.25
CA ARG A 91 0.04 -3.67 4.91
C ARG A 91 1.40 -4.09 4.34
N ASN A 92 1.81 -5.31 4.61
CA ASN A 92 2.98 -5.91 3.99
C ASN A 92 2.61 -6.53 2.63
N VAL A 93 3.49 -6.37 1.65
CA VAL A 93 3.40 -7.01 0.32
C VAL A 93 4.76 -7.63 -0.01
N GLY A 94 4.74 -8.90 -0.40
CA GLY A 94 5.92 -9.58 -0.93
C GLY A 94 6.09 -9.26 -2.41
N VAL A 95 7.34 -9.09 -2.86
CA VAL A 95 7.74 -8.92 -4.25
C VAL A 95 8.72 -10.04 -4.58
N ILE A 96 8.43 -10.80 -5.64
CA ILE A 96 9.19 -11.98 -6.06
C ILE A 96 9.69 -11.83 -7.50
N MET A 97 10.68 -12.63 -7.90
CA MET A 97 11.08 -12.75 -9.30
C MET A 97 10.01 -13.48 -10.12
N GLU A 98 9.93 -13.17 -11.41
CA GLU A 98 8.99 -13.80 -12.35
C GLU A 98 9.15 -15.34 -12.36
N ASP A 99 10.39 -15.82 -12.34
CA ASP A 99 10.72 -17.25 -12.30
C ASP A 99 10.19 -17.99 -11.06
N LEU A 100 9.90 -17.28 -9.97
CA LEU A 100 9.33 -17.89 -8.76
C LEU A 100 7.81 -18.04 -8.84
N ARG A 101 7.14 -17.23 -9.69
CA ARG A 101 5.70 -17.32 -9.94
C ARG A 101 5.34 -18.63 -10.64
N THR A 102 6.18 -19.06 -11.59
CA THR A 102 5.99 -20.29 -12.38
C THR A 102 6.26 -21.57 -11.60
N LEU A 103 7.06 -21.49 -10.51
CA LEU A 103 7.36 -22.63 -9.64
C LEU A 103 6.30 -22.90 -8.57
N GLY A 104 5.23 -22.09 -8.50
CA GLY A 104 4.17 -22.27 -7.49
C GLY A 104 4.64 -22.02 -6.05
N ILE A 105 5.80 -21.38 -5.86
CA ILE A 105 6.35 -21.00 -4.55
C ILE A 105 5.65 -19.71 -4.08
N ILE A 106 4.33 -19.77 -3.96
CA ILE A 106 3.50 -18.71 -3.37
C ILE A 106 3.31 -19.09 -1.90
N GLY A 107 4.42 -19.10 -1.16
CA GLY A 107 4.46 -19.33 0.28
C GLY A 107 5.46 -18.35 0.88
N ALA A 108 4.95 -17.23 1.41
CA ALA A 108 5.64 -16.25 2.27
C ALA A 108 7.18 -16.20 2.14
N ALA A 109 7.72 -15.46 1.17
CA ALA A 109 9.14 -15.13 1.16
C ALA A 109 9.44 -13.98 2.13
N SER A 110 9.44 -14.27 3.43
CA SER A 110 10.10 -13.42 4.42
C SER A 110 11.53 -13.92 4.63
N LEU A 111 12.45 -13.62 3.70
CA LEU A 111 13.89 -13.77 3.96
C LEU A 111 14.39 -12.46 4.57
N GLY A 112 14.18 -12.30 5.88
CA GLY A 112 14.91 -11.31 6.67
C GLY A 112 16.34 -11.79 6.89
N LEU A 113 17.28 -11.36 6.06
CA LEU A 113 18.70 -11.55 6.33
C LEU A 113 19.18 -10.43 7.27
N ILE A 114 19.28 -10.70 8.57
CA ILE A 114 19.96 -9.82 9.52
C ILE A 114 21.47 -10.05 9.37
N LEU A 115 22.18 -9.09 8.77
CA LEU A 115 23.64 -9.00 8.95
C LEU A 115 23.92 -8.45 10.35
N VAL A 116 24.25 -9.32 11.30
CA VAL A 116 24.85 -8.89 12.57
C VAL A 116 26.32 -8.56 12.30
N LYS A 117 26.65 -7.27 12.29
CA LYS A 117 28.03 -6.80 12.28
C LYS A 117 28.62 -7.05 13.68
N MET A 118 29.33 -8.16 13.86
CA MET A 118 30.12 -8.39 15.08
C MET A 118 31.31 -7.42 15.07
N GLY A 119 31.19 -6.34 15.83
CA GLY A 119 32.35 -5.55 16.22
C GLY A 119 33.08 -6.28 17.34
N LEU A 120 34.24 -6.87 17.04
CA LEU A 120 35.22 -7.14 18.07
C LEU A 120 35.81 -5.80 18.52
N SER A 121 35.71 -5.51 19.82
CA SER A 121 36.63 -4.62 20.51
C SER A 121 36.98 -5.21 21.86
#